data_AF-F9Q123-F1
#
_entry.id   AF-F9Q123-F1
#
_cell.length_a   1.000
_cell.length_b   1.000
_cell.length_c   1.000
_cell.angle_alpha   90.00
_cell.angle_beta   90.00
_cell.angle_gamma   90.00
#
_symmetry.space_group_name_H-M   'P 1'
#
loop_
_entity.id
_entity.type
_entity.pdbx_description
1 polymer ?
#
loop_
_entity_poly.entity_id
_entity_poly.type
_entity_poly.pdbx_seq_one_letter_code
_entity_poly.pdbx_strand_id
1 'polypeptide(L)' 'MKDKQSAIPKATAKRLSLYYRIFKRFHAEKIERANSKQIAEAIGIDSATVRRDFSYFGELGRRGFGYDVKKLMTFLLTS' A
#
# COMPACT_ATOMS: atom_id res chain seq x y z
N MET A 1 -17.86 20.15 3.70
CA MET A 1 -18.12 18.70 3.62
C MET A 1 -17.35 18.17 2.42
N LYS A 2 -16.28 17.40 2.59
CA LYS A 2 -15.42 16.95 1.47
C LYS A 2 -15.66 15.46 1.21
N ASP A 3 -16.79 15.16 0.59
CA ASP A 3 -16.98 13.89 -0.11
C ASP A 3 -16.27 13.98 -1.46
N LYS A 4 -14.99 13.59 -1.47
CA LYS A 4 -14.34 13.13 -2.69
C LYS A 4 -13.82 11.73 -2.41
N GLN A 5 -14.72 10.75 -2.46
CA GLN A 5 -14.38 9.44 -2.97
C GLN A 5 -13.92 9.65 -4.43
N SER A 6 -12.68 10.08 -4.55
CA SER A 6 -12.02 10.22 -5.83
C SER A 6 -11.80 8.82 -6.34
N ALA A 7 -12.46 8.49 -7.45
CA ALA A 7 -12.30 7.21 -8.11
C ALA A 7 -10.81 6.88 -8.21
N ILE A 8 -10.45 5.66 -7.79
CA ILE A 8 -9.06 5.20 -7.77
C ILE A 8 -8.48 5.38 -9.19
N PRO A 9 -7.38 6.13 -9.37
CA PRO A 9 -6.79 6.30 -10.69
C PRO A 9 -6.42 4.95 -11.31
N LYS A 10 -6.61 4.79 -12.62
CA LYS A 10 -6.25 3.55 -13.34
C LYS A 10 -4.80 3.11 -13.08
N ALA A 11 -3.88 4.08 -12.95
CA ALA A 11 -2.48 3.81 -12.64
C ALA A 11 -2.29 3.18 -11.24
N THR A 12 -3.04 3.66 -10.24
CA THR A 12 -3.06 3.12 -8.88
C THR A 12 -3.65 1.71 -8.87
N ALA A 13 -4.78 1.49 -9.57
CA ALA A 13 -5.40 0.18 -9.70
C ALA A 13 -4.45 -0.87 -10.29
N LYS A 14 -3.71 -0.51 -11.36
CA LYS A 14 -2.69 -1.40 -11.95
C LYS A 14 -1.60 -1.79 -10.96
N ARG A 15 -1.17 -0.88 -10.08
CA ARG A 15 -0.15 -1.13 -9.06
C ARG A 15 -0.62 -1.99 -7.89
N LEU A 16 -1.92 -2.19 -7.68
CA LEU A 16 -2.43 -3.04 -6.58
C LEU A 16 -1.92 -4.47 -6.65
N SER A 17 -1.86 -5.04 -7.86
CA SER A 17 -1.29 -6.38 -8.07
C SER A 17 0.19 -6.47 -7.67
N LEU A 18 0.97 -5.41 -7.92
CA LEU A 18 2.37 -5.29 -7.49
C LEU A 18 2.48 -5.17 -5.98
N TYR A 19 1.68 -4.30 -5.36
CA TYR A 19 1.62 -4.17 -3.90
C TYR A 19 1.32 -5.50 -3.23
N TYR A 20 0.31 -6.24 -3.70
CA TYR A 20 -0.05 -7.55 -3.14
C TYR A 20 1.12 -8.55 -3.21
N ARG A 21 1.83 -8.62 -4.35
CA ARG A 21 3.01 -9.49 -4.49
C ARG A 21 4.11 -9.14 -3.48
N ILE A 22 4.37 -7.85 -3.28
CA ILE A 22 5.37 -7.39 -2.31
C ILE A 22 4.94 -7.69 -0.88
N PHE A 23 3.68 -7.43 -0.50
CA PHE A 23 3.21 -7.77 0.84
C PHE A 23 3.17 -9.26 1.11
N LYS A 24 2.85 -10.08 0.11
CA LYS A 24 2.95 -11.55 0.21
C LYS A 24 4.40 -11.98 0.47
N ARG A 25 5.38 -11.36 -0.20
CA ARG A 25 6.80 -11.59 0.06
C ARG A 25 7.20 -11.15 1.48
N PHE A 26 6.87 -9.93 1.87
CA PHE A 26 7.14 -9.42 3.22
C PHE A 26 6.53 -10.30 4.31
N HIS A 27 5.31 -10.80 4.10
CA HIS A 27 4.67 -11.74 5.02
C HIS A 27 5.43 -13.06 5.11
N ALA A 28 5.90 -13.61 3.98
CA ALA A 28 6.73 -14.82 3.97
C ALA A 28 8.09 -14.60 4.69
N GLU A 29 8.65 -13.40 4.60
CA GLU A 29 9.85 -12.97 5.32
C GLU A 29 9.60 -12.61 6.80
N LYS A 30 8.37 -12.82 7.31
CA LYS A 30 7.94 -12.48 8.68
C LYS A 30 8.08 -10.98 9.02
N ILE A 31 8.06 -10.11 8.01
CA ILE A 31 8.03 -8.67 8.21
C ILE A 31 6.60 -8.27 8.60
N GLU A 32 6.42 -7.75 9.81
CA GLU A 32 5.12 -7.31 10.29
C GLU A 32 4.73 -5.92 9.77
N ARG A 33 5.72 -5.03 9.63
CA ARG A 33 5.52 -3.65 9.19
C ARG A 33 6.56 -3.22 8.17
N ALA A 34 6.10 -2.48 7.17
CA ALA A 34 6.96 -1.86 6.17
C ALA A 34 6.65 -0.36 6.07
N ASN A 35 7.67 0.49 5.95
CA ASN A 35 7.47 1.91 5.68
C ASN A 35 7.33 2.19 4.16
N SER A 36 6.91 3.40 3.78
CA SER A 36 6.73 3.76 2.37
C SER A 36 8.01 3.64 1.54
N LYS A 37 9.20 3.80 2.16
CA LYS A 37 10.48 3.71 1.47
C LYS A 37 10.81 2.26 1.12
N GLN A 38 10.66 1.33 2.07
CA GLN A 38 10.86 -0.10 1.84
C GLN A 38 9.93 -0.66 0.75
N ILE A 39 8.66 -0.24 0.76
CA ILE A 39 7.68 -0.64 -0.27
C ILE A 39 8.06 -0.07 -1.63
N ALA A 40 8.45 1.20 -1.67
CA ALA A 40 8.85 1.90 -2.88
C ALA A 40 10.09 1.27 -3.53
N GLU A 41 11.11 0.94 -2.74
CA GLU A 41 12.32 0.24 -3.17
C GLU A 41 12.00 -1.15 -3.72
N ALA A 42 11.10 -1.90 -3.06
CA ALA A 42 10.71 -3.24 -3.52
C ALA A 42 9.93 -3.24 -4.84
N ILE A 43 9.24 -2.13 -5.16
CA ILE A 43 8.44 -1.98 -6.39
C ILE A 43 9.21 -1.24 -7.49
N GLY A 44 10.21 -0.43 -7.13
CA GLY A 44 10.91 0.45 -8.05
C GLY A 44 10.14 1.73 -8.39
N ILE A 45 9.46 2.32 -7.40
CA ILE A 45 8.74 3.61 -7.54
C ILE A 45 9.16 4.59 -6.45
N ASP A 46 8.67 5.83 -6.48
CA ASP A 46 8.92 6.80 -5.41
C ASP A 46 8.00 6.59 -4.19
N SER A 47 8.52 6.87 -3.00
CA SER A 47 7.79 6.74 -1.72
C SER A 47 6.56 7.65 -1.63
N ALA A 48 6.53 8.81 -2.31
CA ALA A 48 5.37 9.68 -2.39
C ALA A 48 4.26 9.06 -3.26
N THR A 49 4.61 8.26 -4.26
CA THR A 49 3.62 7.49 -5.05
C THR A 49 2.95 6.45 -4.17
N VAL A 50 3.71 5.72 -3.35
CA VAL A 50 3.14 4.74 -2.39
C VAL A 50 2.18 5.41 -1.41
N ARG A 51 2.60 6.53 -0.80
CA ARG A 51 1.74 7.27 0.14
C ARG A 51 0.46 7.78 -0.51
N ARG A 52 0.55 8.29 -1.74
CA ARG A 52 -0.60 8.78 -2.51
C ARG A 52 -1.54 7.64 -2.86
N ASP A 53 -1.02 6.54 -3.39
CA ASP A 53 -1.82 5.36 -3.74
C ASP A 53 -2.61 4.87 -2.53
N PHE A 54 -1.96 4.69 -1.38
CA PHE A 54 -2.62 4.19 -0.18
C PHE A 54 -3.58 5.19 0.46
N SER A 55 -3.42 6.49 0.20
CA SER A 55 -4.37 7.51 0.67
C SER A 55 -5.77 7.36 0.05
N TYR A 56 -5.89 6.72 -1.13
CA TYR A 56 -7.20 6.46 -1.77
C TYR A 56 -8.01 5.37 -1.05
N PHE A 57 -7.38 4.57 -0.20
CA PHE A 57 -7.98 3.42 0.47
C PHE A 57 -8.21 3.66 1.98
N GLY A 58 -8.09 4.92 2.43
CA GLY A 58 -8.27 5.32 3.83
C GLY A 58 -7.04 5.06 4.70
N GLU A 59 -7.25 4.87 6.00
CA GLU A 59 -6.17 4.72 6.99
C GLU A 59 -5.54 3.32 6.99
N LEU A 60 -4.80 3.00 5.92
CA LEU A 60 -4.03 1.76 5.81
C LEU A 60 -2.65 1.82 6.48
N GLY A 61 -2.20 2.99 6.91
CA GLY A 61 -0.93 3.17 7.60
C GLY A 61 -0.89 4.45 8.43
N ARG A 62 0.10 4.55 9.31
CA ARG A 62 0.30 5.71 10.19
C ARG A 62 1.70 6.28 10.01
N ARG A 63 1.80 7.61 9.91
CA ARG A 63 3.09 8.32 9.84
C ARG A 63 3.96 7.92 11.04
N GLY A 64 5.22 7.52 10.78
CA GLY A 64 6.15 7.04 11.81
C GLY A 64 6.01 5.57 12.20
N PHE A 65 4.90 4.91 11.88
CA PHE A 65 4.67 3.48 12.16
C PHE A 65 4.72 2.60 10.91
N GLY A 66 4.41 3.18 9.73
CA GLY A 66 4.37 2.45 8.47
C GLY A 66 3.04 1.72 8.26
N TYR A 67 3.14 0.61 7.55
CA TYR A 67 2.04 -0.15 6.98
C TYR A 67 2.07 -1.57 7.52
N ASP A 68 0.94 -2.04 8.04
CA ASP A 68 0.80 -3.41 8.53
C ASP A 68 0.72 -4.37 7.34
N VAL A 69 1.72 -5.25 7.22
CA VAL A 69 1.88 -6.13 6.07
C VAL A 69 0.70 -7.10 5.94
N LYS A 70 0.27 -7.69 7.05
CA LYS A 70 -0.83 -8.66 7.06
C LYS A 70 -2.16 -7.97 6.74
N LYS A 71 -2.44 -6.82 7.35
CA LYS A 71 -3.66 -6.05 7.12
C LYS A 71 -3.77 -5.61 5.66
N LEU A 72 -2.68 -5.10 5.07
CA LEU A 72 -2.66 -4.69 3.66
C LEU A 72 -2.77 -5.86 2.70
N MET A 73 -2.12 -6.98 2.99
CA MET A 73 -2.25 -8.19 2.16
C MET A 73 -3.70 -8.67 2.13
N THR A 74 -4.38 -8.72 3.28
CA THR A 74 -5.80 -9.09 3.36
C THR A 74 -6.68 -8.09 2.63
N PHE A 75 -6.46 -6.78 2.85
CA PHE A 75 -7.21 -5.72 2.19
C PHE A 75 -7.13 -5.84 0.66
N LEU A 76 -5.94 -6.02 0.10
CA LEU A 76 -5.73 -6.14 -1.35
C LEU A 76 -6.27 -7.45 -1.96
N LEU A 77 -6.58 -8.45 -1.14
CA LEU A 77 -7.17 -9.72 -1.59
C LEU A 77 -8.69 -9.64 -1.69
N THR A 78 -9.33 -8.85 -0.81
CA THR A 78 -10.80 -8.78 -0.68
C THR A 78 -11.43 -7.56 -1.34
N SER A 79 -10.64 -6.64 -1.90
CA SER A 79 -11.09 -5.34 -2.45
C SER A 79 -11.10 -5.28 -3.97
#